data_AF-A0A2E5ZCH1-F1
#
_entry.id   AF-A0A2E5ZCH1-F1
#
_cell.length_a   1.000
_cell.length_b   1.000
_cell.length_c   1.000
_cell.angle_alpha   90.00
_cell.angle_beta   90.00
_cell.angle_gamma   90.00
#
_symmetry.space_group_name_H-M   'P 1'
#
loop_
_entity.id
_entity.type
_entity.pdbx_description
1 polymer ?
#
loop_
_entity_poly.entity_id
_entity_poly.type
_entity_poly.pdbx_seq_one_letter_code
_entity_poly.pdbx_strand_id
1 'polypeptide(L)'
;MEEFDGSFSSIFSNLLGGTQARTGIFASLLVSIIVFTYTSADLILNQTDLVEYAQTNKDWRIFFEDDIIDGDGDNLTFEYTEIWADQDIKVIDFFLDDIEVEEGYKIAYIDVKVIPEECHGDPEREGYCESGVWFEDGGESECDAVTATFIGDNSTLSGQWFDENSVLTGADSDCEPIYLRIIIYPNYNLDNDTTQVAVNEFQALSPWKINGWGEGTVSVQVHVDVQSYGGFTTGILDDSEEIDIEVSVHQFRPSAILESSSTV
;
A
#
# COMPACT_ATOMS: atom_id res chain seq x y z
N MET A 1 -56.88 10.15 -41.23
CA MET A 1 -55.80 10.43 -40.27
C MET A 1 -54.91 9.20 -40.31
N GLU A 2 -53.68 9.33 -40.79
CA GLU A 2 -52.71 8.25 -40.64
C GLU A 2 -52.39 8.09 -39.14
N GLU A 3 -52.37 6.85 -38.68
CA GLU A 3 -52.12 6.50 -37.29
C GLU A 3 -50.62 6.73 -36.99
N PHE A 4 -50.32 7.48 -35.94
CA PHE A 4 -48.95 7.77 -35.53
C PHE A 4 -48.28 6.49 -35.04
N ASP A 5 -47.38 5.91 -35.84
CA ASP A 5 -46.76 4.61 -35.55
C ASP A 5 -45.55 4.68 -34.60
N GLY A 6 -45.14 5.89 -34.17
CA GLY A 6 -44.01 6.10 -33.25
C GLY A 6 -42.61 5.88 -33.85
N SER A 7 -42.49 5.60 -35.16
CA SER A 7 -41.19 5.50 -35.83
C SER A 7 -40.45 6.84 -35.87
N PHE A 8 -39.11 6.80 -35.88
CA PHE A 8 -38.28 8.01 -35.98
C PHE A 8 -38.66 8.91 -37.16
N SER A 9 -39.08 8.32 -38.29
CA SER A 9 -39.54 9.05 -39.47
C SER A 9 -40.89 9.75 -39.23
N SER A 10 -41.86 9.06 -38.58
CA SER A 10 -43.17 9.65 -38.27
C SER A 10 -43.11 10.69 -37.16
N ILE A 11 -42.16 10.54 -36.23
CA ILE A 11 -41.80 11.58 -35.24
C ILE A 11 -41.25 12.81 -35.96
N PHE A 12 -40.22 12.66 -36.80
CA PHE A 12 -39.60 13.80 -37.50
C PHE A 12 -40.56 14.51 -38.46
N SER A 13 -41.43 13.76 -39.16
CA SER A 13 -42.44 14.31 -40.06
C SER A 13 -43.54 15.08 -39.32
N ASN A 14 -43.97 14.61 -38.15
CA ASN A 14 -44.93 15.34 -37.29
C ASN A 14 -44.27 16.56 -36.63
N LEU A 15 -43.00 16.44 -36.22
CA LEU A 15 -42.23 17.53 -35.61
C LEU A 15 -42.05 18.71 -36.58
N LEU A 16 -41.86 18.43 -37.86
CA LEU A 16 -41.65 19.43 -38.93
C LEU A 16 -42.92 19.77 -39.73
N GLY A 17 -44.02 19.03 -39.53
CA GLY A 17 -45.26 19.16 -40.30
C GLY A 17 -46.14 20.35 -39.89
N GLY A 18 -46.09 20.77 -38.63
CA GLY A 18 -46.85 21.93 -38.13
C GLY A 18 -46.07 23.25 -38.33
N THR A 19 -46.69 24.26 -38.95
CA THR A 19 -46.03 25.55 -39.25
C THR A 19 -45.50 26.29 -38.01
N GLN A 20 -46.20 26.22 -36.87
CA GLN A 20 -45.75 26.81 -35.59
C GLN A 20 -44.65 25.98 -34.88
N ALA A 21 -44.78 24.65 -34.87
CA ALA A 21 -43.77 23.77 -34.29
C ALA A 21 -42.43 23.86 -35.06
N ARG A 22 -42.52 23.88 -36.39
CA ARG A 22 -41.39 24.05 -37.30
C ARG A 22 -40.62 25.34 -37.02
N THR A 23 -41.30 26.46 -36.80
CA THR A 23 -40.64 27.73 -36.46
C THR A 23 -39.92 27.70 -35.12
N GLY A 24 -40.48 27.05 -34.09
CA GLY A 24 -39.84 26.93 -32.77
C GLY A 24 -38.58 26.06 -32.83
N ILE A 25 -38.62 24.96 -33.57
CA ILE A 25 -37.50 24.02 -33.74
C ILE A 25 -36.38 24.63 -34.58
N PHE A 26 -36.72 25.32 -35.68
CA PHE A 26 -35.69 26.04 -36.45
C PHE A 26 -35.06 27.17 -35.65
N ALA A 27 -35.84 27.89 -34.84
CA ALA A 27 -35.31 28.94 -33.97
C ALA A 27 -34.38 28.36 -32.90
N SER A 28 -34.76 27.27 -32.24
CA SER A 28 -33.90 26.64 -31.22
C SER A 28 -32.63 26.06 -31.83
N LEU A 29 -32.71 25.40 -32.99
CA LEU A 29 -31.56 24.86 -33.69
C LEU A 29 -30.61 25.98 -34.15
N LEU A 30 -31.15 27.10 -34.64
CA LEU A 30 -30.37 28.26 -35.03
C LEU A 30 -29.69 28.92 -33.83
N VAL A 31 -30.37 29.05 -32.69
CA VAL A 31 -29.77 29.54 -31.43
C VAL A 31 -28.67 28.59 -30.96
N SER A 32 -28.90 27.28 -30.94
CA SER A 32 -27.88 26.29 -30.58
C SER A 32 -26.66 26.39 -31.49
N ILE A 33 -26.85 26.49 -32.81
CA ILE A 33 -25.75 26.67 -33.77
C ILE A 33 -24.98 27.96 -33.47
N ILE A 34 -25.66 29.07 -33.20
CA ILE A 34 -25.00 30.33 -32.85
C ILE A 34 -24.17 30.16 -31.56
N VAL A 35 -24.74 29.55 -30.52
CA VAL A 35 -24.05 29.33 -29.25
C VAL A 35 -22.84 28.40 -29.43
N PHE A 36 -23.00 27.27 -30.12
CA PHE A 36 -21.89 26.36 -30.39
C PHE A 36 -20.81 27.00 -31.25
N THR A 37 -21.19 27.76 -32.28
CA THR A 37 -20.22 28.44 -33.16
C THR A 37 -19.47 29.51 -32.38
N TYR A 38 -20.17 30.30 -31.56
CA TYR A 38 -19.55 31.35 -30.75
C TYR A 38 -18.62 30.78 -29.69
N THR A 39 -19.06 29.77 -28.94
CA THR A 39 -18.23 29.10 -27.91
C THR A 39 -17.03 28.37 -28.53
N SER A 40 -17.20 27.73 -29.69
CA SER A 40 -16.10 27.09 -30.41
C SER A 40 -15.11 28.12 -30.97
N ALA A 41 -15.60 29.24 -31.50
CA ALA A 41 -14.76 30.31 -32.00
C ALA A 41 -14.00 31.02 -30.86
N ASP A 42 -14.64 31.27 -29.73
CA ASP A 42 -13.98 31.83 -28.53
C ASP A 42 -12.88 30.88 -28.02
N LEU A 43 -13.16 29.57 -27.97
CA LEU A 43 -12.16 28.57 -27.59
C LEU A 43 -10.94 28.58 -28.54
N ILE A 44 -11.17 28.59 -29.86
CA ILE A 44 -10.11 28.51 -30.88
C ILE A 44 -9.36 29.83 -31.07
N LEU A 45 -10.01 30.99 -30.90
CA LEU A 45 -9.40 32.28 -31.19
C LEU A 45 -8.84 32.97 -29.95
N ASN A 46 -9.39 32.69 -28.77
CA ASN A 46 -9.14 33.45 -27.56
C ASN A 46 -8.61 32.59 -26.41
N GLN A 47 -8.71 31.26 -26.50
CA GLN A 47 -8.31 30.34 -25.43
C GLN A 47 -7.41 29.20 -25.90
N THR A 48 -6.71 29.34 -27.02
CA THR A 48 -5.74 28.34 -27.50
C THR A 48 -4.69 28.00 -26.46
N ASP A 49 -4.21 29.01 -25.73
CA ASP A 49 -3.20 28.84 -24.69
C ASP A 49 -3.73 28.00 -23.53
N LEU A 50 -5.02 28.13 -23.19
CA LEU A 50 -5.68 27.32 -22.16
C LEU A 50 -5.87 25.88 -22.62
N VAL A 51 -6.24 25.67 -23.89
CA VAL A 51 -6.38 24.33 -24.47
C VAL A 51 -5.01 23.63 -24.53
N GLU A 52 -3.98 24.35 -24.99
CA GLU A 52 -2.61 23.84 -25.04
C GLU A 52 -2.09 23.54 -23.63
N TYR A 53 -2.27 24.45 -22.68
CA TYR A 53 -1.93 24.21 -21.27
C TYR A 53 -2.69 23.02 -20.70
N ALA A 54 -3.98 22.87 -20.99
CA ALA A 54 -4.81 21.77 -20.49
C ALA A 54 -4.49 20.41 -21.12
N GLN A 55 -3.77 20.37 -22.24
CA GLN A 55 -3.34 19.13 -22.91
C GLN A 55 -1.86 18.82 -22.71
N THR A 56 -1.08 19.80 -22.28
CA THR A 56 0.36 19.65 -22.06
C THR A 56 0.63 18.89 -20.77
N ASN A 57 1.55 17.92 -20.87
CA ASN A 57 2.10 17.20 -19.74
C ASN A 57 2.84 18.15 -18.81
N LYS A 58 2.62 17.99 -17.51
CA LYS A 58 3.26 18.78 -16.47
C LYS A 58 3.90 17.83 -15.47
N ASP A 59 4.91 18.33 -14.77
CA ASP A 59 5.55 17.61 -13.70
C ASP A 59 4.75 17.80 -12.42
N TRP A 60 4.32 16.70 -11.82
CA TRP A 60 3.63 16.65 -10.55
C TRP A 60 4.52 15.96 -9.53
N ARG A 61 4.60 16.54 -8.34
CA ARG A 61 5.16 15.87 -7.17
C ARG A 61 4.01 15.24 -6.40
N ILE A 62 4.07 13.93 -6.23
CA ILE A 62 3.15 13.15 -5.42
C ILE A 62 3.78 13.02 -4.04
N PHE A 63 3.04 13.40 -3.00
CA PHE A 63 3.42 13.19 -1.61
C PHE A 63 2.60 12.06 -1.04
N PHE A 64 3.25 11.21 -0.25
CA PHE A 64 2.61 10.15 0.49
C PHE A 64 2.56 10.56 1.96
N GLU A 65 1.35 10.66 2.47
CA GLU A 65 1.10 10.76 3.90
C GLU A 65 1.03 9.33 4.43
N ASP A 66 2.14 8.87 5.01
CA ASP A 66 2.27 7.54 5.57
C ASP A 66 1.80 7.54 7.02
N ASP A 67 1.08 6.49 7.39
CA ASP A 67 0.61 6.23 8.75
C ASP A 67 0.62 4.73 9.03
N ILE A 68 0.60 4.34 10.30
CA ILE A 68 0.46 2.95 10.71
C ILE A 68 -0.99 2.74 11.12
N ILE A 69 -1.63 1.66 10.66
CA ILE A 69 -3.06 1.40 10.93
C ILE A 69 -3.36 1.25 12.45
N ASP A 70 -2.34 1.17 13.31
CA ASP A 70 -2.43 1.08 14.77
C ASP A 70 -1.41 2.02 15.45
N GLY A 71 -1.46 3.31 15.13
CA GLY A 71 -0.67 4.34 15.83
C GLY A 71 -1.29 4.80 17.17
N ASP A 72 -2.50 4.35 17.51
CA ASP A 72 -3.35 4.86 18.60
C ASP A 72 -3.65 3.86 19.71
N GLY A 73 -3.16 2.61 19.60
CA GLY A 73 -3.13 1.63 20.70
C GLY A 73 -4.44 0.84 20.86
N ASP A 74 -5.12 0.54 19.75
CA ASP A 74 -6.36 -0.24 19.72
C ASP A 74 -6.15 -1.74 19.44
N ASN A 75 -4.89 -2.18 19.32
CA ASN A 75 -4.45 -3.58 19.31
C ASN A 75 -4.78 -4.32 17.99
N LEU A 76 -4.41 -3.70 16.87
CA LEU A 76 -4.39 -4.30 15.53
C LEU A 76 -2.97 -4.61 15.02
N THR A 77 -1.93 -4.21 15.76
CA THR A 77 -0.62 -4.87 15.70
C THR A 77 -0.84 -6.33 16.04
N PHE A 78 -0.61 -7.22 15.08
CA PHE A 78 -0.76 -8.64 15.34
C PHE A 78 0.50 -9.11 16.07
N GLU A 79 0.39 -9.17 17.39
CA GLU A 79 1.39 -9.78 18.26
C GLU A 79 1.10 -11.28 18.40
N TYR A 80 2.13 -12.11 18.26
CA TYR A 80 2.07 -13.54 18.47
C TYR A 80 3.28 -14.00 19.27
N THR A 81 3.02 -14.59 20.45
CA THR A 81 4.05 -15.13 21.34
C THR A 81 3.82 -16.62 21.53
N GLU A 82 4.86 -17.42 21.34
CA GLU A 82 4.82 -18.86 21.67
C GLU A 82 6.23 -19.37 22.06
N ILE A 83 6.28 -20.43 22.87
CA ILE A 83 7.52 -21.15 23.22
C ILE A 83 7.73 -22.33 22.26
N TRP A 84 8.94 -22.45 21.73
CA TRP A 84 9.34 -23.34 20.65
C TRP A 84 10.44 -24.26 21.15
N ALA A 85 10.49 -25.49 20.64
CA ALA A 85 11.62 -26.36 20.93
C ALA A 85 12.74 -26.14 19.90
N ASP A 86 13.95 -26.55 20.27
CA ASP A 86 15.10 -26.70 19.38
C ASP A 86 14.73 -27.33 18.03
N GLN A 87 15.22 -26.72 16.93
CA GLN A 87 15.00 -27.20 15.55
C GLN A 87 13.53 -27.16 15.10
N ASP A 88 12.66 -26.46 15.83
CA ASP A 88 11.27 -26.28 15.41
C ASP A 88 11.19 -25.35 14.19
N ILE A 89 10.29 -25.75 13.28
CA ILE A 89 9.86 -24.93 12.14
C ILE A 89 8.36 -24.78 12.27
N LYS A 90 7.88 -23.54 12.43
CA LYS A 90 6.44 -23.25 12.40
C LYS A 90 6.13 -22.19 11.35
N VAL A 91 4.89 -22.24 10.87
CA VAL A 91 4.32 -21.26 9.95
C VAL A 91 3.15 -20.62 10.65
N ILE A 92 3.21 -19.30 10.77
CA ILE A 92 2.20 -18.47 11.40
C ILE A 92 1.48 -17.70 10.30
N ASP A 93 0.16 -17.80 10.29
CA ASP A 93 -0.71 -17.14 9.31
C ASP A 93 -1.41 -15.95 9.97
N PHE A 94 -1.19 -14.76 9.43
CA PHE A 94 -1.84 -13.52 9.86
C PHE A 94 -2.88 -13.11 8.82
N PHE A 95 -4.13 -12.96 9.26
CA PHE A 95 -5.26 -12.62 8.40
C PHE A 95 -5.45 -11.11 8.35
N LEU A 96 -5.26 -10.51 7.18
CA LEU A 96 -5.33 -9.06 6.98
C LEU A 96 -6.71 -8.60 6.48
N ASP A 97 -7.63 -9.54 6.24
CA ASP A 97 -8.97 -9.28 5.69
C ASP A 97 -9.85 -8.41 6.62
N ASP A 98 -9.56 -8.41 7.92
CA ASP A 98 -10.32 -7.69 8.94
C ASP A 98 -9.71 -6.31 9.28
N ILE A 99 -8.66 -5.87 8.56
CA ILE A 99 -8.01 -4.58 8.81
C ILE A 99 -8.86 -3.44 8.24
N GLU A 100 -9.27 -2.51 9.11
CA GLU A 100 -10.02 -1.31 8.71
C GLU A 100 -9.05 -0.21 8.24
N VAL A 101 -8.86 -0.10 6.92
CA VAL A 101 -8.07 0.99 6.31
C VAL A 101 -8.89 2.29 6.29
N GLU A 102 -8.29 3.40 6.70
CA GLU A 102 -8.95 4.71 6.72
C GLU A 102 -9.43 5.17 5.32
N GLU A 103 -10.44 6.05 5.29
CA GLU A 103 -10.96 6.56 4.02
C GLU A 103 -9.88 7.35 3.25
N GLY A 104 -9.62 6.90 2.02
CA GLY A 104 -8.62 7.51 1.14
C GLY A 104 -7.21 6.95 1.31
N TYR A 105 -6.97 6.10 2.31
CA TYR A 105 -5.72 5.38 2.49
C TYR A 105 -5.69 4.06 1.69
N LYS A 106 -4.47 3.56 1.51
CA LYS A 106 -4.12 2.29 0.85
C LYS A 106 -2.98 1.65 1.63
N ILE A 107 -2.90 0.32 1.65
CA ILE A 107 -1.79 -0.37 2.30
C ILE A 107 -0.53 -0.19 1.44
N ALA A 108 0.53 0.37 2.03
CA ALA A 108 1.81 0.66 1.39
C ALA A 108 2.71 -0.57 1.39
N TYR A 109 3.01 -1.05 2.61
CA TYR A 109 3.87 -2.18 2.90
C TYR A 109 3.50 -2.78 4.26
N ILE A 110 3.99 -3.99 4.52
CA ILE A 110 3.82 -4.69 5.79
C ILE A 110 5.21 -5.01 6.32
N ASP A 111 5.43 -4.66 7.57
CA ASP A 111 6.62 -5.01 8.33
C ASP A 111 6.29 -6.13 9.31
N VAL A 112 7.19 -7.10 9.41
CA VAL A 112 7.15 -8.15 10.42
C VAL A 112 8.45 -8.11 11.19
N LYS A 113 8.35 -8.02 12.50
CA LYS A 113 9.46 -8.07 13.41
C LYS A 113 9.38 -9.37 14.21
N VAL A 114 10.42 -10.19 14.13
CA VAL A 114 10.56 -11.40 14.93
C VAL A 114 11.58 -11.12 16.02
N ILE A 115 11.16 -11.28 17.28
CA ILE A 115 11.93 -10.95 18.48
C ILE A 115 12.19 -12.27 19.22
N PRO A 116 13.46 -12.67 19.40
CA PRO A 116 13.81 -13.84 20.19
C PRO A 116 13.73 -13.55 21.71
N GLU A 117 13.73 -14.59 22.55
CA GLU A 117 13.48 -14.44 23.99
C GLU A 117 14.56 -13.65 24.72
N GLU A 118 15.78 -13.66 24.23
CA GLU A 118 16.91 -12.97 24.84
C GLU A 118 16.84 -11.45 24.60
N CYS A 119 15.77 -10.99 23.95
CA CYS A 119 15.60 -9.68 23.33
C CYS A 119 14.35 -8.93 23.84
N HIS A 120 13.87 -9.22 25.05
CA HIS A 120 12.77 -8.47 25.67
C HIS A 120 13.32 -7.25 26.43
N GLY A 121 13.21 -6.06 25.84
CA GLY A 121 13.71 -4.78 26.39
C GLY A 121 13.10 -4.26 27.71
N ASP A 122 12.63 -5.11 28.62
CA ASP A 122 12.18 -4.75 29.98
C ASP A 122 13.40 -4.66 30.92
N PRO A 123 13.72 -3.49 31.51
CA PRO A 123 14.83 -3.33 32.43
C PRO A 123 14.67 -4.07 33.78
N GLU A 124 13.50 -4.65 34.09
CA GLU A 124 13.26 -5.49 35.27
C GLU A 124 13.22 -7.00 34.95
N ARG A 125 13.41 -7.40 33.67
CA ARG A 125 13.60 -8.77 33.20
C ARG A 125 14.96 -8.86 32.46
N GLU A 126 15.55 -10.03 32.34
CA GLU A 126 16.88 -10.17 31.71
C GLU A 126 16.79 -10.06 30.16
N GLY A 127 17.72 -9.31 29.49
CA GLY A 127 18.06 -9.38 28.04
C GLY A 127 17.74 -8.18 27.09
N TYR A 128 18.51 -7.07 27.08
CA TYR A 128 18.18 -5.84 26.31
C TYR A 128 18.68 -5.79 24.85
N CYS A 129 17.82 -5.37 23.91
CA CYS A 129 18.00 -5.51 22.46
C CYS A 129 17.85 -4.25 21.60
N GLU A 130 18.28 -4.35 20.33
CA GLU A 130 18.76 -3.28 19.44
C GLU A 130 20.07 -2.65 19.96
N SER A 131 21.11 -3.50 20.04
CA SER A 131 22.53 -3.15 20.15
C SER A 131 23.08 -2.61 21.49
N GLY A 132 22.78 -3.25 22.63
CA GLY A 132 23.35 -2.84 23.93
C GLY A 132 23.40 -3.88 25.07
N VAL A 133 23.73 -5.14 24.74
CA VAL A 133 23.82 -6.33 25.63
C VAL A 133 24.35 -6.07 27.06
N TRP A 134 23.71 -6.67 28.09
CA TRP A 134 24.39 -7.11 29.32
C TRP A 134 23.90 -8.46 29.85
N PHE A 135 24.84 -9.41 29.92
CA PHE A 135 24.77 -10.65 30.69
C PHE A 135 25.08 -10.36 32.17
N GLU A 136 24.11 -10.42 33.08
CA GLU A 136 24.36 -10.19 34.52
C GLU A 136 24.77 -11.44 35.31
N ASP A 137 24.77 -12.64 34.73
CA ASP A 137 25.19 -13.85 35.47
C ASP A 137 26.19 -14.74 34.73
N GLY A 138 27.24 -14.15 34.16
CA GLY A 138 28.52 -14.85 33.91
C GLY A 138 28.45 -16.20 33.16
N GLY A 139 27.43 -16.41 32.33
CA GLY A 139 27.32 -17.53 31.41
C GLY A 139 27.48 -17.01 30.00
N GLU A 140 28.39 -17.64 29.25
CA GLU A 140 28.37 -17.58 27.79
C GLU A 140 27.06 -18.28 27.36
N SER A 141 25.90 -17.59 27.35
CA SER A 141 24.71 -18.18 26.74
C SER A 141 24.86 -18.06 25.23
N GLU A 142 24.74 -19.22 24.60
CA GLU A 142 24.78 -19.36 23.15
C GLU A 142 23.43 -18.85 22.64
N CYS A 143 23.44 -17.80 21.82
CA CYS A 143 22.23 -17.38 21.10
C CYS A 143 21.86 -18.46 20.09
N ASP A 144 20.58 -18.81 20.06
CA ASP A 144 20.06 -19.66 19.02
C ASP A 144 19.98 -18.91 17.69
N ALA A 145 20.27 -19.63 16.60
CA ALA A 145 20.19 -19.06 15.26
C ALA A 145 18.75 -19.11 14.78
N VAL A 146 18.10 -17.95 14.72
CA VAL A 146 16.73 -17.82 14.23
C VAL A 146 16.74 -17.38 12.77
N THR A 147 15.92 -18.01 11.95
CA THR A 147 15.67 -17.61 10.56
C THR A 147 14.18 -17.37 10.36
N ALA A 148 13.83 -16.22 9.80
CA ALA A 148 12.45 -15.86 9.47
C ALA A 148 12.31 -15.63 7.96
N THR A 149 11.20 -16.07 7.37
CA THR A 149 10.93 -15.92 5.93
C THR A 149 9.44 -15.81 5.63
N PHE A 150 9.05 -14.86 4.79
CA PHE A 150 7.70 -14.81 4.24
C PHE A 150 7.48 -15.95 3.23
N ILE A 151 6.37 -16.67 3.38
CA ILE A 151 6.01 -17.79 2.49
C ILE A 151 4.98 -17.32 1.45
N GLY A 152 5.47 -16.90 0.29
CA GLY A 152 4.63 -16.44 -0.82
C GLY A 152 3.74 -17.53 -1.45
N ASP A 153 4.16 -18.80 -1.45
CA ASP A 153 3.41 -19.89 -2.09
C ASP A 153 2.16 -20.34 -1.30
N ASN A 154 2.13 -20.06 0.01
CA ASN A 154 0.98 -20.35 0.89
C ASN A 154 0.16 -19.09 1.23
N SER A 155 0.71 -17.91 0.91
CA SER A 155 0.08 -16.63 1.19
C SER A 155 -0.91 -16.27 0.08
N THR A 156 -2.10 -15.82 0.47
CA THR A 156 -3.11 -15.26 -0.46
C THR A 156 -2.94 -13.75 -0.63
N LEU A 157 -1.93 -13.15 0.01
CA LEU A 157 -1.68 -11.71 0.05
C LEU A 157 -1.42 -11.14 -1.35
N SER A 158 -2.23 -10.16 -1.74
CA SER A 158 -1.98 -9.33 -2.91
C SER A 158 -0.88 -8.30 -2.62
N GLY A 159 0.37 -8.64 -2.94
CA GLY A 159 1.53 -7.76 -2.75
C GLY A 159 2.62 -7.91 -3.82
N GLN A 160 3.67 -7.10 -3.73
CA GLN A 160 4.83 -7.08 -4.63
C GLN A 160 5.94 -8.01 -4.13
N TRP A 161 5.73 -9.32 -4.26
CA TRP A 161 6.66 -10.38 -3.85
C TRP A 161 8.03 -10.38 -4.56
N PHE A 162 8.18 -9.58 -5.62
CA PHE A 162 9.43 -9.48 -6.39
C PHE A 162 9.97 -8.05 -6.43
N ASP A 163 9.47 -7.17 -5.55
CA ASP A 163 10.00 -5.81 -5.40
C ASP A 163 11.39 -5.85 -4.76
N GLU A 164 12.28 -4.98 -5.22
CA GLU A 164 13.65 -4.89 -4.70
C GLU A 164 13.74 -4.28 -3.30
N ASN A 165 12.71 -3.55 -2.87
CA ASN A 165 12.63 -2.95 -1.54
C ASN A 165 11.98 -3.89 -0.51
N SER A 166 11.53 -5.07 -0.93
CA SER A 166 11.02 -6.12 -0.04
C SER A 166 12.19 -6.92 0.55
N VAL A 167 12.19 -7.12 1.87
CA VAL A 167 13.09 -8.00 2.61
C VAL A 167 12.31 -9.22 3.04
N LEU A 168 12.33 -10.27 2.22
CA LEU A 168 11.45 -11.44 2.42
C LEU A 168 12.01 -12.50 3.37
N THR A 169 13.31 -12.45 3.65
CA THR A 169 14.01 -13.43 4.48
C THR A 169 15.08 -12.70 5.29
N GLY A 170 15.28 -13.17 6.52
CA GLY A 170 16.28 -12.67 7.43
C GLY A 170 16.69 -13.80 8.37
N ALA A 171 17.92 -13.72 8.87
CA ALA A 171 18.44 -14.65 9.85
C ALA A 171 19.33 -13.89 10.81
N ASP A 172 19.29 -14.27 12.08
CA ASP A 172 20.12 -13.73 13.13
C ASP A 172 20.62 -14.85 14.04
N SER A 173 21.81 -14.67 14.60
CA SER A 173 22.43 -15.59 15.57
C SER A 173 23.10 -14.82 16.71
N ASP A 174 22.83 -13.53 16.82
CA ASP A 174 23.39 -12.60 17.79
C ASP A 174 22.29 -12.13 18.77
N CYS A 175 21.16 -12.85 18.81
CA CYS A 175 19.96 -12.55 19.60
C CYS A 175 19.29 -11.20 19.26
N GLU A 176 19.45 -10.70 18.03
CA GLU A 176 18.85 -9.44 17.59
C GLU A 176 17.53 -9.68 16.83
N PRO A 177 16.60 -8.71 16.82
CA PRO A 177 15.34 -8.87 16.09
C PRO A 177 15.56 -8.98 14.57
N ILE A 178 14.75 -9.82 13.93
CA ILE A 178 14.73 -9.97 12.47
C ILE A 178 13.61 -9.11 11.89
N TYR A 179 13.97 -8.20 10.98
CA TYR A 179 13.04 -7.35 10.27
C TYR A 179 12.78 -7.89 8.87
N LEU A 180 11.53 -8.23 8.58
CA LEU A 180 11.04 -8.57 7.26
C LEU A 180 10.11 -7.47 6.77
N ARG A 181 10.13 -7.23 5.47
CA ARG A 181 9.27 -6.24 4.81
C ARG A 181 8.76 -6.76 3.49
N ILE A 182 7.47 -6.56 3.22
CA ILE A 182 6.89 -6.78 1.89
C ILE A 182 6.20 -5.51 1.41
N ILE A 183 6.63 -5.03 0.25
CA ILE A 183 5.93 -3.95 -0.45
C ILE A 183 4.61 -4.48 -0.98
N ILE A 184 3.52 -3.77 -0.68
CA ILE A 184 2.18 -4.16 -1.09
C ILE A 184 1.77 -3.38 -2.34
N TYR A 185 1.92 -2.06 -2.29
CA TYR A 185 1.42 -1.19 -3.34
C TYR A 185 2.41 -1.06 -4.51
N PRO A 186 1.99 -1.23 -5.77
CA PRO A 186 2.89 -1.12 -6.92
C PRO A 186 3.56 0.25 -7.04
N ASN A 187 4.87 0.25 -7.30
CA ASN A 187 5.72 1.44 -7.45
C ASN A 187 5.86 2.30 -6.19
N TYR A 188 5.35 1.85 -5.04
CA TYR A 188 5.67 2.49 -3.77
C TYR A 188 7.10 2.09 -3.38
N ASN A 189 7.97 3.07 -3.20
CA ASN A 189 9.41 2.87 -3.07
C ASN A 189 9.96 3.30 -1.70
N LEU A 190 9.11 3.30 -0.67
CA LEU A 190 9.42 3.72 0.71
C LEU A 190 9.86 5.19 0.85
N ASP A 191 9.80 5.97 -0.22
CA ASP A 191 10.02 7.42 -0.16
C ASP A 191 8.70 8.14 0.12
N ASN A 192 8.79 9.29 0.80
CA ASN A 192 7.62 10.11 1.11
C ASN A 192 7.11 10.91 -0.09
N ASP A 193 7.85 10.94 -1.20
CA ASP A 193 7.43 11.62 -2.43
C ASP A 193 7.99 10.99 -3.70
N THR A 194 7.29 11.21 -4.81
CA THR A 194 7.73 10.80 -6.15
C THR A 194 7.27 11.77 -7.22
N THR A 195 7.96 11.79 -8.36
CA THR A 195 7.63 12.68 -9.47
C THR A 195 6.91 11.93 -10.58
N GLN A 196 5.81 12.49 -11.08
CA GLN A 196 5.05 11.95 -12.20
C GLN A 196 4.71 13.01 -13.23
N VAL A 197 4.84 12.61 -14.51
CA VAL A 197 4.42 13.44 -15.64
C VAL A 197 2.97 13.15 -15.98
N ALA A 198 2.10 14.15 -15.90
CA ALA A 198 0.68 14.02 -16.22
C ALA A 198 0.05 15.33 -16.68
N VAL A 199 -1.06 15.24 -17.41
CA VAL A 199 -1.76 16.41 -17.95
C VAL A 199 -2.49 17.18 -16.85
N ASN A 200 -3.03 16.46 -15.86
CA ASN A 200 -3.76 16.98 -14.71
C ASN A 200 -3.55 16.10 -13.46
N GLU A 201 -3.93 16.64 -12.30
CA GLU A 201 -3.84 15.96 -11.00
C GLU A 201 -4.53 14.58 -10.99
N PHE A 202 -5.70 14.47 -11.63
CA PHE A 202 -6.43 13.21 -11.65
C PHE A 202 -5.61 12.09 -12.33
N GLN A 203 -4.95 12.41 -13.43
CA GLN A 203 -4.06 11.47 -14.11
C GLN A 203 -2.79 11.19 -13.30
N ALA A 204 -2.24 12.20 -12.63
CA ALA A 204 -1.07 12.06 -11.75
C ALA A 204 -1.35 11.18 -10.52
N LEU A 205 -2.61 11.13 -10.07
CA LEU A 205 -3.03 10.27 -8.95
C LEU A 205 -3.59 8.92 -9.41
N SER A 206 -3.77 8.69 -10.71
CA SER A 206 -4.39 7.47 -11.22
C SER A 206 -3.66 6.18 -10.83
N PRO A 207 -2.32 6.11 -10.82
CA PRO A 207 -1.61 4.91 -10.38
C PRO A 207 -1.79 4.60 -8.89
N TRP A 208 -2.08 5.62 -8.09
CA TRP A 208 -2.19 5.56 -6.63
C TRP A 208 -3.64 5.36 -6.14
N LYS A 209 -4.56 5.07 -7.07
CA LYS A 209 -6.00 4.86 -6.80
C LYS A 209 -6.46 3.43 -7.13
N ILE A 210 -5.53 2.50 -7.28
CA ILE A 210 -5.82 1.11 -7.59
C ILE A 210 -6.16 0.39 -6.27
N ASN A 211 -7.33 -0.23 -6.21
CA ASN A 211 -7.77 -1.03 -5.07
C ASN A 211 -7.42 -2.51 -5.27
N GLY A 212 -7.51 -3.30 -4.19
CA GLY A 212 -7.29 -4.76 -4.22
C GLY A 212 -5.88 -5.21 -3.86
N TRP A 213 -5.02 -4.30 -3.38
CA TRP A 213 -3.70 -4.61 -2.82
C TRP A 213 -3.76 -4.65 -1.30
N GLY A 214 -3.06 -5.60 -0.69
CA GLY A 214 -2.99 -5.78 0.76
C GLY A 214 -4.14 -6.60 1.35
N GLU A 215 -4.89 -7.31 0.51
CA GLU A 215 -5.96 -8.23 0.93
C GLU A 215 -5.40 -9.66 1.00
N GLY A 216 -5.86 -10.46 1.97
CA GLY A 216 -5.48 -11.86 2.14
C GLY A 216 -4.71 -12.16 3.42
N THR A 217 -3.96 -13.27 3.39
CA THR A 217 -3.23 -13.81 4.54
C THR A 217 -1.73 -13.72 4.28
N VAL A 218 -0.98 -13.14 5.21
CA VAL A 218 0.49 -13.17 5.20
C VAL A 218 0.97 -14.32 6.08
N SER A 219 1.83 -15.16 5.52
CA SER A 219 2.39 -16.33 6.22
C SER A 219 3.87 -16.10 6.49
N VAL A 220 4.28 -16.24 7.75
CA VAL A 220 5.67 -16.13 8.18
C VAL A 220 6.12 -17.49 8.68
N GLN A 221 7.18 -18.03 8.08
CA GLN A 221 7.87 -19.20 8.59
C GLN A 221 9.03 -18.75 9.45
N VAL A 222 9.11 -19.25 10.66
CA VAL A 222 10.29 -19.09 11.52
C VAL A 222 10.89 -20.48 11.75
N HIS A 223 12.21 -20.53 11.80
CA HIS A 223 13.00 -21.71 12.07
C HIS A 223 14.04 -21.34 13.13
N VAL A 224 14.04 -22.09 14.23
CA VAL A 224 14.98 -21.92 15.34
C VAL A 224 16.01 -23.04 15.24
N ASP A 225 17.30 -22.71 15.16
CA ASP A 225 18.40 -23.67 15.08
C ASP A 225 19.43 -23.44 16.20
N VAL A 226 19.64 -24.47 17.01
CA VAL A 226 20.44 -24.39 18.23
C VAL A 226 21.93 -24.39 17.93
N GLN A 227 22.68 -23.49 18.56
CA GLN A 227 24.15 -23.53 18.56
C GLN A 227 24.72 -24.26 19.78
N SER A 228 24.35 -25.52 20.04
CA SER A 228 24.88 -26.24 21.21
C SER A 228 26.41 -26.47 21.16
N TYR A 229 27.17 -25.84 22.05
CA TYR A 229 28.58 -26.17 22.26
C TYR A 229 28.71 -27.47 23.07
N GLY A 230 29.19 -28.52 22.41
CA GLY A 230 29.53 -29.81 23.01
C GLY A 230 30.76 -29.75 23.93
N GLY A 231 30.69 -29.03 25.05
CA GLY A 231 31.78 -28.85 25.99
C GLY A 231 31.38 -29.15 27.44
N PHE A 232 31.52 -30.42 27.85
CA PHE A 232 31.71 -31.01 29.20
C PHE A 232 31.46 -30.15 30.48
N THR A 233 30.46 -29.27 30.53
CA THR A 233 30.06 -28.60 31.76
C THR A 233 28.57 -28.82 31.96
N THR A 234 28.17 -29.01 33.20
CA THR A 234 26.79 -29.17 33.65
C THR A 234 26.04 -27.84 33.59
N GLY A 235 26.09 -27.17 32.43
CA GLY A 235 25.30 -26.00 32.11
C GLY A 235 23.88 -26.43 31.79
N ILE A 236 22.92 -25.61 32.18
CA ILE A 236 21.51 -25.76 31.84
C ILE A 236 21.46 -25.79 30.31
N LEU A 237 20.98 -26.90 29.73
CA LEU A 237 20.62 -26.89 28.31
C LEU A 237 19.39 -25.99 28.23
N ASP A 238 19.49 -24.91 27.47
CA ASP A 238 18.27 -24.29 26.99
C ASP A 238 17.71 -25.20 25.92
N ASP A 239 16.50 -25.70 26.16
CA ASP A 239 15.81 -26.64 25.26
C ASP A 239 14.52 -25.97 24.71
N SER A 240 14.33 -24.66 24.95
CA SER A 240 13.09 -23.96 24.62
C SER A 240 13.27 -22.46 24.43
N GLU A 241 12.78 -21.94 23.29
CA GLU A 241 12.88 -20.52 22.93
C GLU A 241 11.51 -19.84 22.83
N GLU A 242 11.31 -18.72 23.53
CA GLU A 242 10.15 -17.83 23.36
C GLU A 242 10.35 -16.92 22.12
N ILE A 243 9.44 -17.02 21.14
CA ILE A 243 9.47 -16.20 19.94
C ILE A 243 8.24 -15.28 19.93
N ASP A 244 8.52 -13.99 19.85
CA ASP A 244 7.56 -12.91 19.65
C ASP A 244 7.55 -12.47 18.19
N ILE A 245 6.37 -12.36 17.59
CA ILE A 245 6.20 -11.86 16.22
C ILE A 245 5.23 -10.68 16.25
N GLU A 246 5.70 -9.52 15.84
CA GLU A 246 4.91 -8.30 15.68
C GLU A 246 4.70 -8.02 14.19
N VAL A 247 3.45 -7.79 13.78
CA VAL A 247 3.11 -7.41 12.41
C VAL A 247 2.55 -5.98 12.39
N SER A 248 3.21 -5.10 11.64
CA SER A 248 2.80 -3.70 11.44
C SER A 248 2.37 -3.45 10.01
N VAL A 249 1.16 -2.93 9.82
CA VAL A 249 0.62 -2.59 8.50
C VAL A 249 0.69 -1.08 8.30
N HIS A 250 1.45 -0.67 7.29
CA HIS A 250 1.64 0.73 6.94
C HIS A 250 0.67 1.11 5.83
N GLN A 251 -0.03 2.22 6.02
CA GLN A 251 -0.93 2.81 5.05
C GLN A 251 -0.39 4.13 4.53
N PHE A 252 -0.79 4.50 3.33
CA PHE A 252 -0.44 5.78 2.73
C PHE A 252 -1.64 6.44 2.06
N ARG A 253 -1.63 7.78 2.03
CA ARG A 253 -2.57 8.59 1.25
C ARG A 253 -1.81 9.49 0.27
N PRO A 254 -2.03 9.33 -1.05
CA PRO A 254 -1.34 10.12 -2.05
C PRO A 254 -2.01 11.48 -2.25
N SER A 255 -1.20 12.54 -2.33
CA SER A 255 -1.63 13.89 -2.73
C SER A 255 -0.70 14.44 -3.82
N ALA A 256 -1.20 15.26 -4.74
CA ALA A 256 -0.38 15.76 -5.84
C ALA A 256 -0.28 17.29 -5.82
N ILE A 257 0.92 17.80 -6.03
CA ILE A 257 1.20 19.22 -6.18
C ILE A 257 1.87 19.42 -7.53
N LEU A 258 1.37 20.39 -8.29
CA LEU A 258 1.99 20.78 -9.55
C LEU A 258 3.36 21.40 -9.25
N GLU A 259 4.44 20.83 -9.78
CA GLU A 259 5.72 21.51 -9.72
C GLU A 259 5.65 22.72 -10.65
N SER A 260 5.64 23.92 -10.07
CA SER A 260 5.75 25.12 -10.87
C SER A 260 7.11 25.07 -11.56
N SER A 261 7.11 24.84 -12.86
CA SER A 261 8.26 25.13 -13.72
C SER A 261 8.70 26.57 -13.39
N SER A 262 9.82 26.69 -12.68
CA SER A 262 10.53 27.94 -12.54
C SER A 262 11.00 28.31 -13.93
N THR A 263 10.17 29.05 -14.64
CA THR A 263 10.53 29.67 -15.92
C THR A 263 11.59 30.71 -15.61
N VAL A 264 12.83 30.40 -16.00
CA VAL A 264 13.91 31.38 -16.20
C VAL A 264 13.63 32.15 -17.48
#